data_AF-A0A0G0CE04-F1
#
_entry.id   AF-A0A0G0CE04-F1
#
_cell.length_a   1.000
_cell.length_b   1.000
_cell.length_c   1.000
_cell.angle_alpha   90.00
_cell.angle_beta   90.00
_cell.angle_gamma   90.00
#
_symmetry.space_group_name_H-M   'P 1'
#
loop_
_entity.id
_entity.type
_entity.pdbx_description
1 polymer ?
#
loop_
_entity_poly.entity_id
_entity_poly.type
_entity_poly.pdbx_seq_one_letter_code
_entity_poly.pdbx_strand_id
1 'polypeptide(L)' 'MTKNKKQRVTLFLNPNLLKHAKAQAIVKEISLTALMEKALSKYLPKETIIKKDAI' A
#
# COMPACT_ATOMS: atom_id res chain seq x y z
N MET A 1 2.44 -8.71 24.90
CA MET A 1 1.45 -8.74 23.81
C MET A 1 1.90 -7.81 22.69
N THR A 2 2.28 -8.35 21.53
CA THR A 2 2.65 -7.56 20.35
C THR A 2 1.40 -6.94 19.74
N LYS A 3 1.21 -5.62 19.93
CA LYS A 3 0.07 -4.89 19.36
C LYS A 3 0.22 -4.86 17.83
N ASN A 4 -0.72 -5.46 17.11
CA ASN A 4 -0.82 -5.30 15.65
C ASN A 4 -1.11 -3.83 15.34
N LYS A 5 -0.13 -3.10 14.78
CA LYS A 5 -0.22 -1.66 14.49
C LYS A 5 -0.89 -1.35 13.14
N LYS A 6 -1.40 -2.36 12.43
CA LYS A 6 -1.99 -2.18 11.09
C LYS A 6 -3.44 -1.69 11.19
N GLN A 7 -3.76 -0.64 10.43
CA GLN A 7 -5.13 -0.14 10.26
C GLN A 7 -5.81 -0.87 9.10
N ARG A 8 -7.05 -1.37 9.31
CA ARG A 8 -7.87 -1.90 8.21
C ARG A 8 -8.49 -0.74 7.44
N VAL A 9 -8.30 -0.72 6.13
CA VAL A 9 -8.88 0.25 5.20
C VAL A 9 -9.60 -0.47 4.06
N THR A 10 -10.68 0.11 3.57
CA THR A 10 -11.43 -0.39 2.40
C THR A 10 -11.15 0.51 1.21
N LEU A 11 -10.74 -0.07 0.08
CA LEU A 11 -10.46 0.66 -1.15
C LEU A 11 -11.21 0.01 -2.30
N PHE A 12 -11.94 0.82 -3.08
CA PHE A 12 -12.57 0.37 -4.32
C PHE A 12 -11.59 0.53 -5.47
N LEU A 13 -11.33 -0.56 -6.19
CA LEU A 13 -10.35 -0.63 -7.27
C LEU A 13 -10.97 -1.22 -8.53
N ASN A 14 -10.39 -0.91 -9.68
CA ASN A 14 -10.74 -1.58 -10.93
C ASN A 14 -10.53 -3.10 -10.79
N PRO A 15 -11.54 -3.94 -11.08
CA PRO A 15 -11.44 -5.41 -10.95
C PRO A 15 -10.30 -6.03 -11.76
N ASN A 16 -9.99 -5.50 -12.94
CA ASN A 16 -8.89 -6.00 -13.77
C ASN A 16 -7.54 -5.72 -13.10
N LEU A 17 -7.35 -4.52 -12.53
CA LEU A 17 -6.16 -4.19 -11.77
C LEU A 17 -5.99 -5.11 -10.56
N LEU A 18 -7.09 -5.40 -9.85
CA LEU A 18 -7.08 -6.29 -8.70
C LEU A 18 -6.67 -7.73 -9.09
N LYS A 19 -7.12 -8.24 -10.23
CA LYS A 19 -6.72 -9.57 -10.75
C LYS A 19 -5.20 -9.62 -11.02
N HIS A 20 -4.68 -8.61 -11.70
CA HIS A 20 -3.24 -8.52 -11.97
C HIS A 20 -2.41 -8.42 -10.68
N ALA A 21 -2.85 -7.59 -9.73
CA ALA A 21 -2.17 -7.45 -8.44
C ALA A 21 -2.15 -8.77 -7.64
N LYS A 22 -3.26 -9.54 -7.67
CA LYS A 22 -3.32 -10.87 -7.04
C LYS A 22 -2.35 -11.85 -7.70
N ALA A 23 -2.33 -11.92 -9.03
CA ALA A 23 -1.38 -12.77 -9.75
C ALA A 23 0.08 -12.41 -9.41
N GLN A 24 0.38 -11.11 -9.36
CA GLN A 24 1.72 -10.63 -8.99
C GLN A 24 2.09 -10.98 -7.54
N ALA A 25 1.12 -10.96 -6.62
CA ALA A 25 1.34 -11.34 -5.22
C ALA A 25 1.70 -12.83 -5.10
N ILE A 26 1.01 -13.69 -5.86
CA ILE A 26 1.28 -15.13 -5.92
C ILE A 26 2.69 -15.41 -6.47
N VAL A 27 3.06 -14.79 -7.61
CA VAL A 27 4.39 -14.96 -8.22
C VAL A 27 5.52 -14.55 -7.28
N LYS A 28 5.26 -13.58 -6.40
CA LYS A 28 6.22 -13.08 -5.41
C LYS A 28 6.15 -13.79 -4.05
N GLU A 29 5.26 -14.77 -3.90
CA GLU A 29 5.00 -15.49 -2.64
C GLU A 29 4.72 -14.54 -1.45
N ILE A 30 4.05 -13.42 -1.72
CA ILE A 30 3.64 -12.44 -0.68
C ILE A 30 2.14 -12.25 -0.67
N SER A 31 1.61 -11.74 0.45
CA SER A 31 0.19 -11.37 0.53
C SER A 31 -0.10 -10.13 -0.34
N LEU A 32 -1.34 -10.02 -0.82
CA LEU A 32 -1.82 -8.84 -1.54
C LEU A 32 -1.63 -7.57 -0.70
N THR A 33 -1.85 -7.66 0.62
CA THR A 33 -1.62 -6.56 1.57
C THR A 33 -0.16 -6.12 1.57
N ALA A 34 0.79 -7.06 1.64
CA ALA A 34 2.22 -6.73 1.62
C ALA A 34 2.64 -6.14 0.25
N LEU A 35 2.05 -6.62 -0.85
CA LEU A 35 2.28 -6.05 -2.17
C LEU A 35 1.79 -4.61 -2.28
N MET A 36 0.60 -4.32 -1.73
CA MET A 36 0.05 -2.97 -1.67
C MET A 36 0.88 -2.05 -0.77
N GLU A 37 1.30 -2.50 0.41
CA GLU A 37 2.20 -1.74 1.30
C GLU A 37 3.50 -1.35 0.58
N LYS A 38 4.16 -2.30 -0.09
CA LYS A 38 5.37 -2.02 -0.88
C LYS A 38 5.11 -1.02 -2.02
N ALA A 39 3.99 -1.15 -2.72
CA ALA A 39 3.62 -0.23 -3.79
C ALA A 39 3.39 1.18 -3.24
N LEU A 40 2.60 1.33 -2.17
CA LEU A 40 2.34 2.61 -1.53
C LEU A 40 3.61 3.25 -1.00
N SER A 41 4.49 2.50 -0.32
CA SER A 41 5.78 3.01 0.13
C SER A 41 6.68 3.49 -1.00
N LYS A 42 6.62 2.86 -2.19
CA LYS A 42 7.35 3.31 -3.37
C LYS A 42 6.80 4.64 -3.92
N TYR A 43 5.51 4.89 -3.74
CA TYR A 43 4.88 6.15 -4.15
C TYR A 43 5.08 7.28 -3.14
N LEU A 44 5.48 6.99 -1.90
CA LEU A 44 5.81 8.01 -0.92
C LEU A 44 7.11 8.72 -1.31
N PRO A 45 7.17 10.06 -1.19
CA PRO A 45 8.40 10.80 -1.40
C PRO A 45 9.47 10.36 -0.38
N LYS A 46 10.74 10.34 -0.78
CA LYS A 46 11.87 10.01 0.11
C LYS A 46 11.98 11.01 1.27
N GLU A 47 11.62 12.25 1.01
CA GLU A 47 11.53 13.32 2.00
C GLU A 47 10.11 13.89 1.97
N THR A 48 9.38 13.70 3.06
CA THR A 48 8.08 14.35 3.25
C THR A 48 8.34 15.80 3.63
N ILE A 49 8.50 16.69 2.65
CA ILE A 49 8.55 18.13 2.91
C ILE A 49 7.13 18.57 3.26
N ILE A 50 6.81 18.59 4.56
CA ILE A 50 5.60 19.22 5.07
C ILE A 50 5.81 20.72 4.94
N LYS A 51 5.45 21.29 3.79
CA LYS A 51 5.32 22.74 3.66
C LYS A 51 4.12 23.13 4.52
N LYS A 52 4.38 23.78 5.65
CA LYS A 52 3.33 24.53 6.34
C LYS A 52 2.92 25.62 5.35
N ASP A 53 1.72 25.54 4.80
CA ASP A 53 1.16 26.67 4.08
C ASP A 53 1.20 27.85 5.05
N ALA A 54 1.93 28.89 4.64
CA ALA A 54 1.99 30.14 5.36
C ALA A 54 0.61 30.79 5.24
N ILE A 55 -0.23 30.51 6.23
CA ILE A 55 -1.39 31.33 6.57
C ILE A 55 -0.94 32.31 7.63
#